data_AF-A0A1M6FCV8-F1
#
_entry.id   AF-A0A1M6FCV8-F1
#
_cell.length_a   1.000
_cell.length_b   1.000
_cell.length_c   1.000
_cell.angle_alpha   90.00
_cell.angle_beta   90.00
_cell.angle_gamma   90.00
#
_symmetry.space_group_name_H-M   'P 1'
#
loop_
_entity.id
_entity.type
_entity.pdbx_description
1 polymer ?
#
loop_
_entity_poly.entity_id
_entity_poly.type
_entity_poly.pdbx_seq_one_letter_code
_entity_poly.pdbx_strand_id
1 'polypeptide(L)'
;MKILPTFTEQNQGICTILIRKDGVDELEYLEEIWNDPEYLLKFFTKRRNDLSKGIYSKYTVHEAVLKTINDANTLFDQLYEIAEKGFTDPTDNLSQMFQPLHERDKNLLQPYEQCKAYGIKIKDGWLRLYAIRLDYNTFIITGGGIKLVRTMQEDKLLDQELQKLKNTQQYLIEQGILDVDDIEQHS
;
A
#
# COMPACT_ATOMS: atom_id res chain seq x y z
N MET A 1 -13.58 -10.99 7.34
CA MET A 1 -12.36 -10.18 7.12
C MET A 1 -11.81 -9.90 8.50
N LYS A 2 -10.50 -10.00 8.73
CA LYS A 2 -9.91 -9.67 10.02
C LYS A 2 -8.95 -8.50 9.83
N ILE A 3 -9.07 -7.50 10.67
CA ILE A 3 -8.22 -6.32 10.69
C ILE A 3 -7.38 -6.46 11.96
N LEU A 4 -6.06 -6.33 11.86
CA LEU A 4 -5.20 -6.36 13.04
C LEU A 4 -4.43 -5.03 13.16
N PRO A 5 -4.34 -4.46 14.37
CA PRO A 5 -3.42 -3.37 14.61
C PRO A 5 -1.98 -3.89 14.61
N THR A 6 -1.08 -3.17 13.95
CA THR A 6 0.34 -3.58 13.85
C THR A 6 1.27 -2.64 14.61
N PHE A 7 0.76 -1.49 15.09
CA PHE A 7 1.45 -0.52 15.93
C PHE A 7 0.49 -0.04 17.03
N THR A 8 0.47 -0.65 18.23
CA THR A 8 -0.53 -0.32 19.27
C THR A 8 0.01 0.05 20.65
N GLU A 9 1.32 0.09 20.88
CA GLU A 9 1.79 0.40 22.22
C GLU A 9 1.85 1.92 22.47
N GLN A 10 0.89 2.46 23.23
CA GLN A 10 0.89 3.82 23.83
C GLN A 10 0.73 5.03 22.89
N ASN A 11 -0.51 5.32 22.43
CA ASN A 11 -0.84 6.58 21.69
C ASN A 11 0.08 6.86 20.50
N GLN A 12 0.50 5.77 19.86
CA GLN A 12 1.26 5.72 18.63
C GLN A 12 0.22 5.54 17.52
N GLY A 13 0.07 6.51 16.61
CA GLY A 13 -0.74 6.39 15.39
C GLY A 13 -0.63 5.02 14.69
N ILE A 14 -1.71 4.61 14.05
CA ILE A 14 -1.90 3.17 13.83
C ILE A 14 -1.96 2.90 12.35
N CYS A 15 -0.90 2.26 11.85
CA CYS A 15 -1.02 1.50 10.62
C CYS A 15 -1.64 0.15 10.97
N THR A 16 -2.88 -0.02 10.55
CA THR A 16 -3.61 -1.26 10.72
C THR A 16 -3.46 -2.07 9.44
N ILE A 17 -3.32 -3.39 9.55
CA ILE A 17 -3.10 -4.23 8.38
C ILE A 17 -4.27 -5.19 8.22
N LEU A 18 -4.67 -5.37 6.96
CA LEU A 18 -5.62 -6.40 6.61
C LEU A 18 -4.96 -7.78 6.73
N ILE A 19 -5.53 -8.64 7.55
CA ILE A 19 -5.12 -10.05 7.61
C ILE A 19 -5.94 -10.86 6.62
N ARG A 20 -5.22 -11.57 5.76
CA ARG A 20 -5.79 -12.48 4.77
C ARG A 20 -6.49 -13.66 5.45
N LYS A 21 -7.34 -14.35 4.70
CA LYS A 21 -8.07 -15.53 5.21
C LYS A 21 -7.15 -16.68 5.66
N ASP A 22 -5.94 -16.74 5.13
CA ASP A 22 -4.90 -17.71 5.50
C ASP A 22 -4.11 -17.30 6.75
N GLY A 23 -4.44 -16.15 7.36
CA GLY A 23 -3.80 -15.64 8.58
C GLY A 23 -2.53 -14.83 8.32
N VAL A 24 -2.19 -14.57 7.04
CA VAL A 24 -1.00 -13.81 6.66
C VAL A 24 -1.28 -12.31 6.64
N ASP A 25 -0.35 -11.54 7.20
CA ASP A 25 -0.33 -10.09 7.16
C ASP A 25 -0.03 -9.59 5.73
N GLU A 26 -0.87 -8.71 5.18
CA GLU A 26 -0.68 -8.23 3.80
C GLU A 26 0.59 -7.41 3.62
N LEU A 27 1.06 -6.68 4.63
CA LEU A 27 2.29 -5.89 4.51
C LEU A 27 3.52 -6.80 4.54
N GLU A 28 3.57 -7.73 5.49
CA GLU A 28 4.64 -8.73 5.61
C GLU A 28 4.73 -9.57 4.33
N TYR A 29 3.59 -10.00 3.79
CA TYR A 29 3.54 -10.71 2.52
C TYR A 29 4.13 -9.88 1.37
N LEU A 30 3.80 -8.58 1.28
CA LEU A 30 4.33 -7.70 0.24
C LEU A 30 5.83 -7.48 0.38
N GLU A 31 6.33 -7.30 1.60
CA GLU A 31 7.76 -7.20 1.89
C GLU A 31 8.53 -8.43 1.42
N GLU A 32 8.00 -9.61 1.73
CA GLU A 32 8.58 -10.88 1.31
C GLU A 32 8.64 -10.98 -0.22
N ILE A 33 7.49 -10.85 -0.91
CA ILE A 33 7.45 -11.07 -2.36
C ILE A 33 8.16 -9.96 -3.16
N TRP A 34 8.27 -8.74 -2.64
CA TRP A 34 9.01 -7.66 -3.30
C TRP A 34 10.51 -7.74 -3.04
N ASN A 35 10.95 -8.56 -2.09
CA ASN A 35 12.36 -8.90 -1.87
C ASN A 35 12.77 -10.26 -2.44
N ASP A 36 11.83 -11.09 -2.91
CA ASP A 36 12.11 -12.38 -3.56
C ASP A 36 12.53 -12.23 -5.04
N PRO A 37 13.81 -12.48 -5.39
CA PRO A 37 14.28 -12.38 -6.78
C PRO A 37 13.62 -13.40 -7.71
N GLU A 38 13.24 -14.58 -7.22
CA GLU A 38 12.62 -15.63 -8.02
C GLU A 38 11.19 -15.25 -8.40
N TYR A 39 10.39 -14.78 -7.44
CA TYR A 39 9.07 -14.21 -7.69
C TYR A 39 9.14 -13.07 -8.71
N LEU A 40 10.04 -12.10 -8.50
CA LEU A 40 10.17 -10.93 -9.36
C LEU A 40 10.61 -11.31 -10.77
N LEU A 41 11.57 -12.24 -10.91
CA LEU A 41 12.01 -12.72 -12.22
C LEU A 41 10.85 -13.34 -13.00
N LYS A 42 10.04 -14.17 -12.34
CA LYS A 42 8.82 -14.76 -12.93
C LYS A 42 7.81 -13.67 -13.31
N PHE A 43 7.59 -12.70 -12.43
CA PHE A 43 6.67 -11.59 -12.64
C PHE A 43 7.03 -10.76 -13.88
N PHE A 44 8.27 -10.24 -13.94
CA PHE A 44 8.73 -9.39 -15.02
C PHE A 44 8.89 -10.15 -16.33
N THR A 45 9.28 -11.43 -16.29
CA THR A 45 9.33 -12.27 -17.50
C THR A 45 7.96 -12.44 -18.11
N LYS A 46 6.93 -12.73 -17.29
CA LYS A 46 5.55 -12.86 -17.74
C LYS A 46 4.97 -11.55 -18.28
N ARG A 47 5.45 -10.41 -17.78
CA ARG A 47 4.98 -9.05 -18.12
C ARG A 47 5.94 -8.25 -18.98
N ARG A 48 6.81 -8.93 -19.73
CA ARG A 48 7.84 -8.28 -20.56
C ARG A 48 7.25 -7.24 -21.52
N ASN A 49 6.08 -7.52 -22.10
CA ASN A 49 5.41 -6.60 -23.01
C ASN A 49 4.93 -5.31 -22.33
N ASP A 50 4.60 -5.36 -21.04
CA ASP A 50 4.19 -4.17 -20.29
C ASP A 50 5.42 -3.40 -19.79
N LEU A 51 6.47 -4.12 -19.39
CA LEU A 51 7.77 -3.54 -19.06
C LEU A 51 8.37 -2.77 -20.25
N SER A 52 8.18 -3.25 -21.48
CA SER A 52 8.70 -2.60 -22.70
C SER A 52 7.93 -1.35 -23.14
N LYS A 53 6.96 -0.86 -22.36
CA LYS A 53 6.13 0.31 -22.71
C LYS A 53 6.55 1.56 -21.94
N GLY A 54 6.40 2.72 -22.58
CA GLY A 54 6.53 4.02 -21.94
C GLY A 54 7.85 4.23 -21.18
N ILE A 55 7.76 4.80 -19.99
CA ILE A 55 8.91 5.14 -19.14
C ILE A 55 9.70 3.92 -18.63
N TYR A 56 9.10 2.72 -18.67
CA TYR A 56 9.69 1.48 -18.18
C TYR A 56 10.56 0.77 -19.23
N SER A 57 10.40 1.12 -20.51
CA SER A 57 11.08 0.48 -21.65
C SER A 57 12.61 0.50 -21.59
N LYS A 58 13.18 1.35 -20.75
CA LYS A 58 14.63 1.44 -20.48
C LYS A 58 15.17 0.35 -19.55
N TYR A 59 14.30 -0.44 -18.90
CA TYR A 59 14.71 -1.50 -17.98
C TYR A 59 14.58 -2.86 -18.65
N THR A 60 15.65 -3.64 -18.58
CA THR A 60 15.62 -5.08 -18.82
C THR A 60 14.89 -5.79 -17.66
N VAL A 61 14.54 -7.06 -17.86
CA VAL A 61 13.93 -7.88 -16.80
C VAL A 61 14.84 -7.94 -15.56
N HIS A 62 16.15 -8.16 -15.74
CA HIS A 62 17.08 -8.22 -14.60
C HIS A 62 17.20 -6.87 -13.88
N GLU A 63 17.28 -5.76 -14.61
CA GLU A 63 17.30 -4.43 -14.00
C GLU A 63 15.99 -4.13 -13.27
N ALA A 64 14.85 -4.58 -13.79
CA ALA A 64 13.56 -4.42 -13.14
C ALA A 64 13.46 -5.21 -11.83
N VAL A 65 14.02 -6.42 -11.78
CA VAL A 65 14.12 -7.21 -10.53
C VAL A 65 14.96 -6.45 -9.49
N LEU A 66 16.20 -6.07 -9.83
CA LEU A 66 17.09 -5.38 -8.90
C LEU A 66 16.52 -4.04 -8.43
N LYS A 67 15.94 -3.28 -9.37
CA LYS A 67 15.26 -2.01 -9.05
C LYS A 67 14.10 -2.23 -8.08
N THR A 68 13.29 -3.27 -8.29
CA THR A 68 12.12 -3.52 -7.44
C THR A 68 12.51 -3.83 -6.01
N ILE A 69 13.54 -4.64 -5.80
CA ILE A 69 14.08 -4.95 -4.46
C ILE A 69 14.55 -3.66 -3.78
N ASN A 70 15.34 -2.84 -4.48
CA ASN A 70 15.84 -1.58 -3.92
C ASN A 70 14.71 -0.58 -3.61
N ASP A 71 13.74 -0.44 -4.52
CA ASP A 71 12.58 0.41 -4.33
C ASP A 71 11.70 -0.08 -3.18
N ALA A 72 11.57 -1.39 -3.00
CA ALA A 72 10.79 -1.98 -1.91
C ALA A 72 11.40 -1.64 -0.56
N ASN A 73 12.70 -1.89 -0.39
CA ASN A 73 13.40 -1.54 0.85
C ASN A 73 13.26 -0.04 1.16
N THR A 74 13.47 0.82 0.15
CA THR A 74 13.30 2.27 0.31
C THR A 74 11.86 2.63 0.72
N LEU A 75 10.86 1.97 0.12
CA LEU A 75 9.45 2.23 0.38
C LEU A 75 9.05 1.85 1.81
N PHE A 76 9.47 0.67 2.29
CA PHE A 76 9.14 0.19 3.62
C PHE A 76 9.91 0.96 4.70
N ASP A 77 11.20 1.27 4.48
CA ASP A 77 11.96 2.14 5.38
C ASP A 77 11.27 3.51 5.56
N GLN A 78 10.82 4.12 4.45
CA GLN A 78 10.06 5.37 4.49
C GLN A 78 8.72 5.22 5.22
N LEU A 79 8.00 4.12 4.98
CA LEU A 79 6.72 3.85 5.63
C LEU A 79 6.88 3.82 7.15
N TYR A 80 7.86 3.04 7.64
CA TYR A 80 8.11 2.87 9.06
C TYR A 80 8.61 4.15 9.73
N GLU A 81 9.57 4.84 9.09
CA GLU A 81 10.11 6.10 9.61
C GLU A 81 9.02 7.17 9.76
N ILE A 82 8.15 7.32 8.74
CA ILE A 82 7.08 8.34 8.76
C ILE A 82 5.96 7.95 9.73
N ALA A 83 5.61 6.67 9.81
CA ALA A 83 4.63 6.19 10.78
C ALA A 83 5.08 6.53 12.21
N GLU A 84 6.33 6.20 12.55
CA GLU A 84 6.93 6.46 13.86
C GLU A 84 6.99 7.96 14.19
N LYS A 85 7.44 8.79 13.24
CA LYS A 85 7.51 10.25 13.45
C LYS A 85 6.15 10.89 13.68
N GLY A 86 5.11 10.41 12.98
CA GLY A 86 3.75 10.94 13.09
C GLY A 86 3.14 10.80 14.48
N PHE A 87 3.78 10.06 15.39
CA PHE A 87 3.40 9.98 16.80
C PHE A 87 3.85 11.19 17.62
N THR A 88 4.94 11.82 17.19
CA THR A 88 5.58 12.92 17.90
C THR A 88 5.39 14.26 17.19
N ASP A 89 5.25 14.24 15.86
CA ASP A 89 5.06 15.41 15.03
C ASP A 89 3.78 15.29 14.18
N PRO A 90 2.72 16.07 14.48
CA PRO A 90 1.49 16.02 13.71
C PRO A 90 1.66 16.55 12.27
N THR A 91 2.81 17.12 11.91
CA THR A 91 3.11 17.61 10.56
C THR A 91 3.97 16.64 9.74
N ASP A 92 4.59 15.64 10.37
CA ASP A 92 5.44 14.61 9.75
C ASP A 92 4.81 13.22 9.95
N ASN A 93 3.77 12.91 9.18
CA ASN A 93 2.92 11.73 9.36
C ASN A 93 2.58 11.05 8.02
N LEU A 94 1.91 9.88 8.09
CA LEU A 94 1.60 9.04 6.94
C LEU A 94 0.80 9.72 5.83
N SER A 95 0.08 10.82 6.10
CA SER A 95 -0.59 11.62 5.06
C SER A 95 0.38 12.24 4.06
N GLN A 96 1.66 12.39 4.39
CA GLN A 96 2.69 12.83 3.45
C GLN A 96 3.03 11.76 2.41
N MET A 97 2.84 10.48 2.75
CA MET A 97 3.18 9.34 1.92
C MET A 97 1.98 8.81 1.14
N PHE A 98 0.81 8.79 1.76
CA PHE A 98 -0.44 8.31 1.15
C PHE A 98 -1.20 9.45 0.49
N GLN A 99 -1.36 9.34 -0.83
CA GLN A 99 -2.18 10.26 -1.62
C GLN A 99 -3.51 9.61 -2.03
N PRO A 100 -4.55 10.41 -2.33
CA PRO A 100 -5.83 9.89 -2.82
C PRO A 100 -5.65 9.01 -4.06
N LEU A 101 -6.37 7.88 -4.10
CA LEU A 101 -6.35 6.95 -5.21
C LEU A 101 -6.92 7.60 -6.48
N HIS A 102 -8.02 8.33 -6.33
CA HIS A 102 -8.71 9.03 -7.42
C HIS A 102 -8.40 10.52 -7.40
N GLU A 103 -8.20 11.11 -8.59
CA GLU A 103 -7.80 12.51 -8.67
C GLU A 103 -8.88 13.49 -8.22
N ARG A 104 -10.15 13.09 -8.32
CA ARG A 104 -11.30 13.89 -7.88
C ARG A 104 -11.35 14.09 -6.36
N ASP A 105 -10.68 13.21 -5.61
CA ASP A 105 -10.65 13.23 -4.15
C ASP A 105 -9.43 14.04 -3.65
N LYS A 106 -8.61 14.60 -4.56
CA LYS A 106 -7.50 15.48 -4.18
C LYS A 106 -8.01 16.64 -3.31
N ASN A 107 -7.40 16.79 -2.14
CA ASN A 107 -7.69 17.78 -1.08
C ASN A 107 -8.88 17.45 -0.15
N LEU A 108 -9.49 16.28 -0.28
CA LEU A 108 -10.53 15.80 0.62
C LEU A 108 -9.91 14.85 1.65
N LEU A 109 -9.29 15.39 2.70
CA LEU A 109 -8.83 14.59 3.83
C LEU A 109 -10.05 14.09 4.63
N GLN A 110 -10.65 12.98 4.18
CA GLN A 110 -11.86 12.42 4.76
C GLN A 110 -11.62 10.98 5.24
N PRO A 111 -12.29 10.56 6.33
CA PRO A 111 -12.34 9.15 6.72
C PRO A 111 -12.85 8.28 5.57
N TYR A 112 -12.37 7.04 5.53
CA TYR A 112 -12.63 6.05 4.50
C TYR A 112 -12.07 6.37 3.11
N GLU A 113 -11.22 7.39 2.96
CA GLU A 113 -10.62 7.70 1.66
C GLU A 113 -9.73 6.53 1.18
N GLN A 114 -9.93 6.13 -0.08
CA GLN A 114 -9.05 5.19 -0.75
C GLN A 114 -7.75 5.89 -1.12
N CYS A 115 -6.63 5.41 -0.60
CA CYS A 115 -5.31 6.01 -0.81
C CYS A 115 -4.33 5.04 -1.49
N LYS A 116 -3.25 5.60 -2.03
CA LYS A 116 -2.10 4.89 -2.56
C LYS A 116 -0.79 5.54 -2.12
N ALA A 117 0.22 4.72 -1.88
CA ALA A 117 1.60 5.16 -1.67
C ALA A 117 2.54 4.43 -2.65
N TYR A 118 3.59 5.11 -3.10
CA TYR A 118 4.59 4.57 -4.03
C TYR A 118 6.00 5.08 -3.73
N GLY A 119 6.20 5.55 -2.50
CA GLY A 119 7.46 6.05 -1.97
C GLY A 119 7.73 7.50 -2.34
N ILE A 120 8.42 8.18 -1.45
CA ILE A 120 8.83 9.56 -1.62
C ILE A 120 10.10 9.57 -2.46
N LYS A 121 10.08 10.32 -3.57
CA LYS A 121 11.22 10.49 -4.50
C LYS A 121 11.73 9.18 -5.15
N ILE A 122 10.93 8.10 -5.18
CA ILE A 122 11.26 6.90 -5.96
C ILE A 122 11.07 7.18 -7.45
N LYS A 123 12.18 7.17 -8.20
CA LYS A 123 12.18 7.44 -9.64
C LYS A 123 11.56 6.27 -10.41
N ASP A 124 10.68 6.59 -11.36
CA ASP A 124 9.97 5.59 -12.18
C ASP A 124 9.30 4.50 -11.32
N GLY A 125 8.83 4.86 -10.13
CA GLY A 125 8.30 3.90 -9.16
C GLY A 125 7.06 3.19 -9.71
N TRP A 126 7.07 1.86 -9.65
CA TRP A 126 5.96 0.99 -10.04
C TRP A 126 5.33 0.24 -8.87
N LEU A 127 5.92 0.28 -7.68
CA LEU A 127 5.34 -0.31 -6.47
C LEU A 127 4.20 0.57 -5.94
N ARG A 128 3.09 -0.05 -5.53
CA ARG A 128 1.96 0.65 -4.92
C ARG A 128 1.52 -0.11 -3.68
N LEU A 129 1.43 0.60 -2.57
CA LEU A 129 0.64 0.19 -1.41
C LEU A 129 -0.74 0.84 -1.52
N TYR A 130 -1.77 0.08 -1.18
CA TYR A 130 -3.17 0.53 -1.20
C TYR A 130 -3.74 0.50 0.20
N ALA A 131 -4.35 1.60 0.62
CA ALA A 131 -4.84 1.74 1.99
C ALA A 131 -6.16 2.52 2.06
N ILE A 132 -6.88 2.35 3.17
CA ILE A 132 -8.00 3.20 3.56
C ILE A 132 -7.55 4.15 4.66
N ARG A 133 -7.72 5.45 4.47
CA ARG A 133 -7.45 6.47 5.49
C ARG A 133 -8.55 6.46 6.53
N LEU A 134 -8.17 6.46 7.82
CA LEU A 134 -9.08 6.76 8.92
C LEU A 134 -8.78 8.15 9.49
N ASP A 135 -7.49 8.47 9.67
CA ASP A 135 -7.02 9.77 10.17
C ASP A 135 -5.65 10.14 9.55
N TYR A 136 -5.06 11.27 9.93
CA TYR A 136 -3.79 11.79 9.40
C TYR A 136 -2.62 10.80 9.51
N ASN A 137 -2.54 10.04 10.61
CA ASN A 137 -1.51 9.03 10.81
C ASN A 137 -2.08 7.62 10.98
N THR A 138 -3.34 7.40 10.55
CA THR A 138 -4.04 6.13 10.74
C THR A 138 -4.57 5.61 9.42
N PHE A 139 -4.01 4.49 8.96
CA PHE A 139 -4.31 3.90 7.65
C PHE A 139 -4.44 2.39 7.76
N ILE A 140 -5.45 1.84 7.09
CA ILE A 140 -5.61 0.40 6.92
C ILE A 140 -4.99 -0.03 5.60
N ILE A 141 -3.83 -0.69 5.63
CA ILE A 141 -3.20 -1.25 4.42
C ILE A 141 -3.96 -2.51 4.01
N THR A 142 -4.46 -2.49 2.77
CA THR A 142 -5.30 -3.55 2.21
C THR A 142 -4.57 -4.49 1.25
N GLY A 143 -3.37 -4.08 0.82
CA GLY A 143 -2.55 -4.81 -0.13
C GLY A 143 -1.72 -3.88 -1.02
N GLY A 144 -1.24 -4.41 -2.13
CA GLY A 144 -0.26 -3.74 -2.97
C GLY A 144 0.02 -4.44 -4.29
N GLY A 145 0.71 -3.75 -5.19
CA GLY A 145 1.09 -4.35 -6.46
C GLY A 145 2.16 -3.61 -7.25
N ILE A 146 2.74 -4.33 -8.21
CA ILE A 146 3.68 -3.79 -9.20
C ILE A 146 2.87 -3.36 -10.44
N LYS A 147 2.75 -2.06 -10.65
CA LYS A 147 1.90 -1.46 -11.69
C LYS A 147 2.71 -0.97 -12.88
N LEU A 148 2.67 -1.76 -13.95
CA LEU A 148 3.28 -1.45 -15.24
C LEU A 148 2.29 -0.88 -16.28
N VAL A 149 1.01 -0.80 -15.93
CA VAL A 149 -0.10 -0.33 -16.78
C VAL A 149 -0.64 1.01 -16.32
N ARG A 150 -1.44 1.68 -17.16
CA ARG A 150 -1.97 3.03 -16.87
C ARG A 150 -3.07 3.00 -15.81
N THR A 151 -4.04 2.11 -15.91
CA THR A 151 -5.15 1.95 -14.95
C THR A 151 -5.09 0.58 -14.26
N MET A 152 -5.68 0.45 -13.06
CA MET A 152 -5.66 -0.83 -12.32
C MET A 152 -6.47 -1.91 -13.04
N GLN A 153 -7.54 -1.52 -13.72
CA GLN A 153 -8.47 -2.40 -14.43
C GLN A 153 -7.86 -3.08 -15.66
N GLU A 154 -6.77 -2.53 -16.20
CA GLU A 154 -6.01 -3.15 -17.28
C GLU A 154 -5.22 -4.39 -16.81
N ASP A 155 -5.10 -4.59 -15.49
CA ASP A 155 -4.33 -5.67 -14.91
C ASP A 155 -5.14 -6.50 -13.92
N LYS A 156 -5.24 -7.81 -14.13
CA LYS A 156 -6.04 -8.69 -13.27
C LYS A 156 -5.59 -8.66 -11.80
N LEU A 157 -4.30 -8.57 -11.51
CA LEU A 157 -3.82 -8.54 -10.12
C LEU A 157 -4.17 -7.19 -9.47
N LEU A 158 -3.96 -6.08 -10.18
CA LEU A 158 -4.32 -4.76 -9.65
C LEU A 158 -5.84 -4.57 -9.53
N ASP A 159 -6.63 -5.14 -10.43
CA ASP A 159 -8.10 -5.11 -10.30
C ASP A 159 -8.55 -5.89 -9.06
N GLN A 160 -7.91 -7.01 -8.72
CA GLN A 160 -8.17 -7.72 -7.47
C GLN A 160 -7.85 -6.86 -6.24
N GLU A 161 -6.71 -6.14 -6.24
CA GLU A 161 -6.38 -5.19 -5.19
C GLU A 161 -7.40 -4.04 -5.11
N LEU A 162 -7.91 -3.55 -6.24
CA LEU A 162 -8.99 -2.56 -6.26
C LEU A 162 -10.29 -3.09 -5.61
N GLN A 163 -10.64 -4.35 -5.85
CA GLN A 163 -11.80 -4.98 -5.22
C GLN A 163 -11.58 -5.18 -3.72
N LYS A 164 -10.39 -5.61 -3.28
CA LYS A 164 -10.05 -5.69 -1.85
C LYS A 164 -10.25 -4.33 -1.19
N LEU A 165 -9.68 -3.28 -1.76
CA LEU A 165 -9.78 -1.92 -1.25
C LEU A 165 -11.23 -1.44 -1.12
N LYS A 166 -12.06 -1.68 -2.14
CA LYS A 166 -13.51 -1.35 -2.11
C LYS A 166 -14.26 -2.14 -1.04
N ASN A 167 -14.00 -3.43 -0.92
CA ASN A 167 -14.65 -4.29 0.06
C ASN A 167 -14.28 -3.89 1.49
N THR A 168 -13.01 -3.56 1.72
CA THR A 168 -12.56 -3.06 3.04
C THR A 168 -13.21 -1.73 3.37
N GLN A 169 -13.24 -0.79 2.42
CA GLN A 169 -13.92 0.50 2.62
C GLN A 169 -15.39 0.30 3.00
N GLN A 170 -16.11 -0.53 2.25
CA GLN A 170 -17.52 -0.80 2.51
C GLN A 170 -17.74 -1.44 3.89
N TYR A 171 -16.89 -2.41 4.26
CA TYR A 171 -16.95 -3.03 5.58
C TYR A 171 -16.76 -2.01 6.71
N LEU A 172 -15.76 -1.13 6.60
CA LEU A 172 -15.48 -0.12 7.62
C LEU A 172 -16.65 0.84 7.81
N ILE A 173 -17.27 1.27 6.69
CA ILE A 173 -18.46 2.12 6.70
C ILE A 173 -19.66 1.39 7.36
N GLU A 174 -19.88 0.12 7.01
CA GLU A 174 -21.00 -0.67 7.54
C GLU A 174 -20.88 -0.97 9.03
N GLN A 175 -19.66 -1.19 9.51
CA GLN A 175 -19.38 -1.42 10.94
C GLN A 175 -19.22 -0.10 11.73
N GLY A 176 -19.16 1.05 11.05
CA GLY A 176 -18.96 2.34 11.70
C GLY A 176 -17.59 2.49 12.35
N ILE A 177 -16.56 1.80 11.83
CA ILE A 177 -15.19 1.84 12.37
C ILE A 177 -14.55 3.16 11.94
N LEU A 178 -14.36 4.11 12.83
CA LEU A 178 -13.85 5.46 12.51
C LEU A 178 -12.39 5.64 12.94
N ASP A 179 -11.97 4.92 13.97
CA ASP A 179 -10.64 5.02 14.54
C ASP A 179 -10.13 3.64 15.02
N VAL A 180 -9.06 3.67 15.80
CA VAL A 180 -8.40 2.49 16.34
C VAL A 180 -9.24 1.81 17.41
N ASP A 181 -9.88 2.59 18.28
CA ASP A 181 -10.65 2.05 19.40
C ASP A 181 -11.80 1.18 18.86
N ASP A 182 -12.36 1.58 17.72
CA ASP A 182 -13.35 0.77 16.98
C ASP A 182 -12.73 -0.49 16.35
N ILE A 183 -11.48 -0.45 15.88
CA ILE A 183 -10.79 -1.62 15.30
C ILE A 183 -10.59 -2.71 16.35
N GLU A 184 -10.13 -2.36 17.56
CA GLU A 184 -9.85 -3.32 18.62
C GLU A 184 -11.11 -4.09 19.05
N GLN A 185 -12.28 -3.44 19.01
CA GLN A 185 -13.56 -4.07 19.33
C GLN A 185 -14.05 -5.06 18.28
N HIS A 186 -13.52 -4.99 17.04
CA HIS A 186 -13.91 -5.81 15.90
C HIS A 186 -12.81 -6.77 15.42
N SER A 187 -11.71 -6.88 16.18
CA SER A 187 -10.52 -7.71 15.91
C SER A 187 -10.57 -9.12 16.49
#